data_AF-A0A5E6NIW6-F1
#
_entry.id   AF-A0A5E6NIW6-F1
#
_cell.length_a   1.000
_cell.length_b   1.000
_cell.length_c   1.000
_cell.angle_alpha   90.00
_cell.angle_beta   90.00
_cell.angle_gamma   90.00
#
_symmetry.space_group_name_H-M   'P 1'
#
loop_
_entity.id
_entity.type
_entity.pdbx_description
1 polymer ?
#
loop_
_entity_poly.entity_id
_entity_poly.type
_entity_poly.pdbx_seq_one_letter_code
_entity_poly.pdbx_strand_id
1 'polypeptide(L)' 'MLIDINGDGLPDRVFDSNPKTDQQGFFVYLNTGDGFDNGKQWQANLGDNWKNRPTNANGEILC' A
#
# COMPACT_ATOMS: atom_id res chain seq x y z
N MET A 1 -6.44 -2.11 -2.65
CA MET A 1 -7.12 -1.12 -3.54
C MET A 1 -6.76 -1.46 -4.99
N LEU A 2 -7.66 -1.24 -5.95
CA LEU A 2 -7.36 -1.31 -7.40
C LEU A 2 -7.28 0.11 -7.95
N ILE A 3 -6.12 0.52 -8.44
CA ILE A 3 -5.88 1.86 -9.00
C ILE A 3 -4.86 1.73 -10.14
N ASP A 4 -5.04 2.47 -11.22
CA ASP A 4 -4.00 2.62 -12.26
C ASP A 4 -2.97 3.63 -11.73
N ILE A 5 -1.77 3.15 -11.40
CA ILE A 5 -0.71 3.97 -10.79
C ILE A 5 0.36 4.40 -11.79
N ASN A 6 0.49 3.71 -12.93
CA ASN A 6 1.50 3.95 -13.95
C ASN A 6 0.94 4.65 -15.21
N GLY A 7 -0.39 4.79 -15.32
CA GLY A 7 -1.10 5.45 -16.40
C GLY A 7 -1.27 4.60 -17.66
N ASP A 8 -1.22 3.28 -17.55
CA ASP A 8 -1.32 2.37 -18.70
C ASP A 8 -2.77 1.98 -19.06
N GLY A 9 -3.75 2.43 -18.27
CA GLY A 9 -5.17 2.14 -18.45
C GLY A 9 -5.60 0.79 -17.86
N LEU A 10 -4.72 0.08 -17.16
CA LEU A 10 -5.01 -1.15 -16.46
C LEU A 10 -5.01 -0.93 -14.94
N PRO A 11 -5.95 -1.54 -14.20
CA PRO A 11 -5.97 -1.41 -12.75
C PRO A 11 -4.86 -2.26 -12.10
N ASP A 12 -4.00 -1.61 -11.32
CA ASP A 12 -2.95 -2.25 -10.53
C ASP A 12 -3.44 -2.62 -9.13
N ARG A 13 -2.79 -3.60 -8.50
CA ARG A 13 -3.09 -3.96 -7.10
C ARG A 13 -2.10 -3.33 -6.15
N VAL A 14 -2.64 -2.64 -5.15
CA VAL A 14 -1.87 -2.00 -4.10
C VAL A 14 -2.28 -2.54 -2.73
N PHE A 15 -1.27 -2.97 -1.97
CA PHE A 15 -1.37 -3.49 -0.62
C PHE A 15 -0.50 -2.67 0.34
N ASP A 16 -0.97 -2.58 1.59
CA ASP A 16 -0.34 -1.88 2.71
C ASP A 16 0.45 -2.83 3.64
N SER A 17 0.38 -4.13 3.37
CA SER A 17 1.29 -5.16 3.89
C SER A 17 1.57 -6.22 2.85
N ASN A 18 2.66 -6.96 3.04
CA ASN A 18 3.00 -8.09 2.20
C ASN A 18 2.00 -9.24 2.46
N PRO A 19 1.27 -9.74 1.45
CA PRO A 19 0.28 -10.80 1.68
C PRO A 19 0.88 -12.15 2.08
N LYS A 20 2.19 -12.35 1.92
CA LYS A 20 2.89 -13.61 2.28
C LYS A 20 3.59 -13.55 3.64
N THR A 21 4.15 -12.39 3.98
CA THR A 21 4.99 -12.23 5.18
C THR A 21 4.38 -11.32 6.24
N ASP A 22 3.23 -10.71 5.95
CA ASP A 22 2.54 -9.69 6.76
C ASP A 22 3.44 -8.49 7.13
N GLN A 23 4.53 -8.32 6.38
CA GLN A 23 5.44 -7.19 6.57
C GLN A 23 4.73 -5.91 6.15
N GLN A 24 4.66 -4.92 7.05
CA GLN A 24 4.14 -3.60 6.72
C GLN A 24 4.99 -2.96 5.63
N GLY A 25 4.30 -2.32 4.67
CA GLY A 25 4.96 -1.67 3.55
C GLY A 25 4.00 -1.48 2.39
N PHE A 26 4.33 -0.56 1.50
CA PHE A 26 3.55 -0.33 0.29
C PHE A 26 4.01 -1.30 -0.79
N PHE A 27 3.18 -2.30 -1.11
CA PHE A 27 3.43 -3.29 -2.14
C PHE A 27 2.53 -3.03 -3.34
N VAL A 28 3.15 -2.89 -4.51
CA VAL A 28 2.48 -2.60 -5.77
C VAL A 28 2.71 -3.76 -6.73
N TYR A 29 1.62 -4.30 -7.27
CA TYR A 29 1.62 -5.34 -8.29
C TYR A 29 1.04 -4.72 -9.55
N LEU A 30 1.91 -4.45 -10.52
CA LEU A 30 1.52 -3.85 -11.79
C LEU A 30 0.79 -4.87 -12.65
N ASN A 31 -0.32 -4.46 -13.25
CA ASN A 31 -1.06 -5.27 -14.20
C ASN A 31 -0.47 -5.09 -15.60
N THR A 32 -0.02 -6.17 -16.24
CA THR A 32 0.60 -6.11 -17.56
C THR A 32 -0.35 -6.51 -18.69
N GLY A 33 -1.63 -6.73 -18.39
CA GLY A 33 -2.64 -7.22 -19.34
C GLY A 33 -2.70 -8.74 -19.44
N ASP A 34 -1.56 -9.43 -19.22
CA ASP A 34 -1.45 -10.89 -19.17
C ASP A 34 -1.41 -11.45 -17.73
N GLY A 35 -1.43 -10.57 -16.72
CA GLY A 35 -1.31 -10.93 -15.32
C GLY A 35 -0.76 -9.79 -14.46
N PHE A 36 -0.28 -10.15 -13.27
CA PHE A 36 0.36 -9.19 -12.35
C PHE A 36 1.86 -9.49 -12.25
N ASP A 37 2.69 -8.45 -12.31
CA ASP A 37 4.13 -8.57 -12.05
C ASP A 37 4.40 -9.00 -10.59
N ASN A 38 5.62 -9.47 -10.34
CA ASN A 38 6.08 -9.77 -8.99
C ASN A 38 6.04 -8.49 -8.15
N GLY A 39 5.06 -8.42 -7.24
CA GLY A 39 4.79 -7.23 -6.43
C GLY A 39 6.06 -6.63 -5.82
N LYS A 40 6.29 -5.35 -6.12
CA LYS A 40 7.47 -4.61 -5.65
C LYS A 40 7.10 -3.81 -4.42
N GLN A 41 7.98 -3.87 -3.42
CA GLN A 41 7.88 -2.99 -2.25
C GLN A 41 8.39 -1.61 -2.65
N TRP A 42 7.49 -0.63 -2.72
CA TRP A 42 7.85 0.76 -3.01
C TRP A 42 8.24 1.52 -1.76
N GLN A 43 7.69 1.14 -0.60
CA GLN A 43 8.08 1.74 0.67
C GLN A 43 8.04 0.71 1.80
N ALA A 44 9.17 0.52 2.48
CA ALA A 44 9.31 -0.47 3.54
C ALA A 44 9.05 0.08 4.95
N ASN A 45 9.43 1.33 5.18
CA ASN A 45 9.24 2.01 6.46
C ASN A 45 8.16 3.06 6.29
N LEU A 46 6.95 2.68 6.66
CA LEU A 46 5.84 3.62 6.70
C LEU A 46 5.86 4.45 8.01
N GLY A 47 6.57 3.97 9.04
CA GLY A 47 6.66 4.59 10.38
C GLY A 47 5.38 4.35 11.19
N ASP A 48 5.42 4.35 12.52
CA ASP A 48 4.30 3.88 13.36
C ASP A 48 2.96 4.63 13.16
N ASN A 49 3.00 5.82 12.56
CA ASN A 49 1.81 6.65 12.28
C ASN A 49 1.38 6.69 10.81
N TRP A 50 1.81 5.72 9.99
CA TRP A 50 1.47 5.70 8.57
C TRP A 50 -0.01 5.57 8.26
N LYS A 51 -0.79 5.01 9.18
CA LYS A 51 -2.24 4.88 9.04
C LYS A 51 -3.00 6.21 9.19
N ASN A 52 -2.28 7.34 9.24
CA ASN A 52 -2.82 8.68 9.41
C ASN A 52 -3.92 8.66 10.47
N ARG A 53 -3.58 8.16 11.67
CA ARG A 53 -4.52 8.10 12.79
C ARG A 53 -4.62 9.53 13.33
N PRO A 54 -5.71 10.28 13.06
CA PRO A 54 -5.83 11.60 13.64
C PRO A 54 -5.86 11.42 15.16
N THR A 55 -4.82 11.89 15.82
CA THR A 55 -4.77 11.95 17.27
C THR A 55 -5.16 13.36 17.70
N ASN A 56 -5.85 13.49 18.83
CA ASN A 56 -6.00 14.80 19.46
C ASN A 56 -4.63 15.29 19.99
N ALA A 57 -4.57 16.53 20.51
CA ALA A 57 -3.36 17.10 21.09
C ALA A 57 -2.79 16.27 22.29
N ASN A 58 -3.59 15.36 22.84
CA ASN A 58 -3.23 14.48 23.95
C ASN A 58 -2.78 13.08 23.48
N GLY A 59 -2.70 12.84 22.16
CA GLY A 59 -2.26 11.56 21.59
C GLY A 59 -3.31 10.46 21.60
N GLU A 60 -4.57 10.76 21.95
CA GLU A 60 -5.66 9.80 21.89
C GLU A 60 -6.14 9.66 20.44
N ILE A 61 -6.35 8.42 20.00
CA ILE A 61 -6.88 8.13 18.67
C ILE A 61 -8.32 8.64 18.60
N LEU A 62 -8.59 9.55 17.66
CA LEU A 62 -9.96 9.95 17.34
C LEU A 62 -10.56 8.84 16.48
N CYS A 63 -11.41 8.02 17.08
CA CYS A 63 -12.21 6.99 16.44
C CYS A 63 -13.70 7.21 16.73
#